data_AF-A0A5B7AGA8-F1
#
_entry.id   AF-A0A5B7AGA8-F1
#
_cell.length_a   1.000
_cell.length_b   1.000
_cell.length_c   1.000
_cell.angle_alpha   90.00
_cell.angle_beta   90.00
_cell.angle_gamma   90.00
#
_symmetry.space_group_name_H-M   'P 1'
#
loop_
_entity.id
_entity.type
_entity.pdbx_description
1 polymer ?
#
loop_
_entity_poly.entity_id
_entity_poly.type
_entity_poly.pdbx_seq_one_letter_code
_entity_poly.pdbx_strand_id
1 'polypeptide(L)'
;LTETELIKELLSKYSTISGKSWLQQQGSKHFIGRGLLMANGEDWYHQRHIVAPAFMGDKLKSYAGYMVECTQQMLQSLQNAVELGRTEFEIGEYMTRLTADIISRTEFDSSYEKGKQIFHLLTVLQHLCAQAS
;
A
#
# COMPACT_ATOMS: atom_id res chain seq x y z
N LEU A 1 -14.30 -16.97 8.79
CA LEU A 1 -13.78 -17.03 10.18
C LEU A 1 -14.11 -15.71 10.85
N THR A 2 -14.84 -15.74 11.96
CA THR A 2 -15.29 -14.53 12.69
C THR A 2 -14.90 -14.57 14.17
N GLU A 3 -14.45 -15.71 14.69
CA GLU A 3 -14.01 -15.86 16.08
C GLU A 3 -12.52 -15.53 16.23
N THR A 4 -12.18 -14.68 17.21
CA THR A 4 -10.82 -14.17 17.42
C THR A 4 -9.82 -15.28 17.71
N GLU A 5 -10.18 -16.27 18.53
CA GLU A 5 -9.29 -17.38 18.87
C GLU A 5 -8.94 -18.24 17.65
N LEU A 6 -9.92 -18.50 16.78
CA LEU A 6 -9.69 -19.24 15.54
C LEU A 6 -8.84 -18.42 14.53
N ILE A 7 -9.05 -17.10 14.45
CA ILE A 7 -8.23 -16.22 13.61
C ILE A 7 -6.78 -16.24 14.11
N LYS A 8 -6.57 -16.13 15.43
CA LYS A 8 -5.24 -16.19 16.05
C LYS A 8 -4.57 -17.53 15.81
N GLU A 9 -5.29 -18.65 15.99
CA GLU A 9 -4.76 -19.98 15.74
C GLU A 9 -4.32 -20.12 14.28
N LEU A 10 -5.18 -19.71 13.33
CA LEU A 10 -4.87 -19.73 11.89
C LEU A 10 -3.62 -18.90 11.57
N LEU A 11 -3.60 -17.63 11.98
CA LEU A 11 -2.53 -16.68 11.62
C LEU A 11 -1.22 -16.90 12.38
N SER A 12 -1.22 -17.72 13.43
CA SER A 12 0.00 -18.01 14.21
C SER A 12 0.48 -19.44 13.93
N LYS A 13 -0.29 -20.44 14.38
CA LYS A 13 0.10 -21.86 14.38
C LYS A 13 0.13 -22.44 12.97
N TYR A 14 -0.80 -22.03 12.12
CA TYR A 14 -0.90 -22.53 10.76
C TYR A 14 -0.34 -21.57 9.72
N SER A 15 0.29 -20.45 10.11
CA SER A 15 0.76 -19.41 9.20
C SER A 15 1.65 -19.90 8.04
N THR A 16 2.47 -20.92 8.28
CA THR A 16 3.35 -21.53 7.28
C THR A 16 2.62 -22.43 6.28
N ILE A 17 1.43 -22.91 6.65
CA ILE A 17 0.57 -23.82 5.87
C ILE A 17 -0.59 -23.02 5.22
N SER A 18 -1.11 -22.02 5.93
CA SER A 18 -2.20 -21.15 5.51
C SER A 18 -1.65 -20.01 4.63
N GLY A 19 -1.28 -20.36 3.40
CA GLY A 19 -0.93 -19.40 2.36
C GLY A 19 -2.15 -18.75 1.70
N LYS A 20 -1.90 -17.94 0.68
CA LYS A 20 -2.95 -17.47 -0.24
C LYS A 20 -3.51 -18.67 -1.00
N SER A 21 -4.82 -18.78 -1.03
CA SER A 21 -5.52 -19.84 -1.75
C SER A 21 -5.32 -19.71 -3.26
N TRP A 22 -5.50 -20.82 -3.98
CA TRP A 22 -5.46 -20.83 -5.45
C TRP A 22 -6.45 -19.81 -6.05
N LEU A 23 -7.66 -19.69 -5.49
CA LEU A 23 -8.66 -18.72 -5.94
C LEU A 23 -8.14 -17.28 -5.82
N GLN A 24 -7.50 -16.93 -4.71
CA GLN A 24 -6.91 -15.60 -4.53
C GLN A 24 -5.79 -15.33 -5.54
N GLN A 25 -4.91 -16.32 -5.76
CA GLN A 25 -3.80 -16.20 -6.69
C GLN A 25 -4.26 -16.08 -8.15
N GLN A 26 -5.25 -16.87 -8.57
CA GLN A 26 -5.80 -16.77 -9.92
C GLN A 26 -6.56 -15.46 -10.12
N GLY A 27 -7.40 -15.07 -9.17
CA GLY A 27 -8.20 -13.84 -9.26
C GLY A 27 -7.35 -12.57 -9.34
N SER A 28 -6.13 -12.57 -8.78
CA SER A 28 -5.22 -11.42 -8.81
C SER A 28 -4.07 -11.56 -9.81
N LYS A 29 -4.03 -12.66 -10.59
CA LYS A 29 -2.87 -13.01 -11.45
C LYS A 29 -2.51 -11.93 -12.45
N HIS A 30 -3.50 -11.30 -13.07
CA HIS A 30 -3.28 -10.30 -14.13
C HIS A 30 -2.88 -8.92 -13.59
N PHE A 31 -3.11 -8.65 -12.29
CA PHE A 31 -2.76 -7.38 -11.67
C PHE A 31 -1.51 -7.48 -10.79
N ILE A 32 -1.52 -8.37 -9.79
CA ILE A 32 -0.48 -8.48 -8.75
C ILE A 32 0.53 -9.60 -9.07
N GLY A 33 0.18 -10.49 -9.99
CA GLY A 33 1.01 -11.62 -10.38
C GLY A 33 1.34 -12.54 -9.20
N ARG A 34 2.58 -13.04 -9.18
CA ARG A 34 3.13 -13.88 -8.09
C ARG A 34 4.05 -13.09 -7.14
N GLY A 35 3.79 -11.78 -7.01
CA GLY A 35 4.53 -10.92 -6.08
C GLY A 35 4.24 -11.25 -4.62
N LEU A 36 4.90 -10.53 -3.71
CA LEU A 36 4.96 -10.85 -2.27
C LEU A 36 3.59 -11.04 -1.62
N LEU A 37 2.57 -10.31 -2.09
CA LEU A 37 1.20 -10.41 -1.58
C LEU A 37 0.54 -11.77 -1.88
N MET A 38 0.93 -12.42 -2.97
CA MET A 38 0.33 -13.66 -3.50
C MET A 38 1.25 -14.88 -3.38
N ALA A 39 2.54 -14.68 -3.13
CA ALA A 39 3.52 -15.74 -2.93
C ALA A 39 3.25 -16.56 -1.65
N ASN A 40 3.63 -17.84 -1.67
CA ASN A 40 3.57 -18.76 -0.52
C ASN A 40 4.93 -19.45 -0.33
N GLY A 41 5.16 -20.03 0.85
CA GLY A 41 6.33 -20.88 1.12
C GLY A 41 7.66 -20.17 0.87
N GLU A 42 8.60 -20.88 0.23
CA GLU A 42 9.95 -20.39 -0.07
C GLU A 42 9.96 -19.12 -0.95
N ASP A 43 9.07 -19.03 -1.95
CA ASP A 43 8.95 -17.84 -2.81
C ASP A 43 8.58 -16.61 -1.99
N TRP A 44 7.65 -16.75 -1.04
CA TRP A 44 7.29 -15.68 -0.13
C TRP A 44 8.46 -15.32 0.78
N TYR A 45 9.13 -16.31 1.37
CA TYR A 45 10.26 -16.08 2.26
C TYR A 45 11.39 -15.31 1.55
N HIS A 46 11.73 -15.72 0.33
CA HIS A 46 12.75 -15.08 -0.49
C HIS A 46 12.38 -13.63 -0.81
N GLN A 47 11.16 -13.39 -1.34
CA GLN A 47 10.71 -12.03 -1.67
C GLN A 47 10.60 -11.13 -0.42
N ARG A 48 10.12 -11.68 0.70
CA ARG A 48 10.03 -10.99 2.00
C ARG A 48 11.40 -10.56 2.48
N HIS A 49 12.39 -11.45 2.36
CA HIS A 49 13.76 -11.18 2.74
C HIS A 49 14.37 -10.04 1.92
N ILE A 50 14.11 -10.00 0.61
CA ILE A 50 14.59 -8.93 -0.28
C ILE A 50 14.03 -7.56 0.12
N VAL A 51 12.74 -7.46 0.45
CA VAL A 51 12.10 -6.17 0.75
C VAL A 51 12.28 -5.72 2.21
N ALA A 52 12.54 -6.64 3.15
CA ALA A 52 12.60 -6.34 4.58
C ALA A 52 13.55 -5.18 4.95
N PRO A 53 14.75 -5.01 4.34
CA PRO A 53 15.66 -3.92 4.64
C PRO A 53 15.06 -2.51 4.48
N ALA A 54 14.13 -2.32 3.54
CA ALA A 54 13.46 -1.03 3.32
C ALA A 54 12.57 -0.62 4.51
N PHE A 55 12.14 -1.59 5.32
CA PHE A 55 11.22 -1.39 6.44
C PHE A 55 11.90 -1.60 7.82
N MET A 56 13.23 -1.55 7.88
CA MET A 56 13.96 -1.64 9.15
C MET A 56 13.90 -0.32 9.93
N GLY A 57 14.04 -0.39 11.25
CA GLY A 57 13.80 0.73 12.17
C GLY A 57 14.52 2.04 11.78
N ASP A 58 15.77 1.98 11.33
CA ASP A 58 16.51 3.20 10.95
C ASP A 58 16.01 3.82 9.64
N LYS A 59 15.53 3.00 8.69
CA LYS A 59 14.83 3.49 7.49
C LYS A 59 13.49 4.10 7.86
N LEU A 60 12.71 3.44 8.71
CA LEU A 60 11.42 3.98 9.18
C LEU A 60 11.57 5.33 9.90
N LYS A 61 12.61 5.50 10.72
CA LYS A 61 12.90 6.80 11.36
C LYS A 61 13.16 7.89 10.32
N SER A 62 13.89 7.58 9.25
CA SER A 62 14.15 8.56 8.17
C SER A 62 12.87 8.96 7.42
N TYR A 63 11.88 8.07 7.36
CA TYR A 63 10.61 8.32 6.68
C TYR A 63 9.65 9.22 7.45
N ALA A 64 9.78 9.29 8.79
CA ALA A 64 8.87 10.07 9.63
C ALA A 64 8.83 11.56 9.23
N GLY A 65 9.97 12.14 8.82
CA GLY A 65 10.03 13.52 8.32
C GLY A 65 9.15 13.71 7.08
N TYR A 66 9.24 12.80 6.10
CA TYR A 66 8.40 12.84 4.90
C TYR A 66 6.92 12.66 5.20
N MET A 67 6.56 11.79 6.16
CA MET A 67 5.16 11.61 6.59
C MET A 67 4.55 12.90 7.15
N VAL A 68 5.31 13.60 7.99
CA VAL A 68 4.91 14.89 8.57
C VAL A 68 4.77 15.93 7.47
N GLU A 69 5.76 16.05 6.58
CA GLU A 69 5.76 17.04 5.51
C GLU A 69 4.58 16.85 4.53
N CYS A 70 4.33 15.62 4.08
CA CYS A 70 3.18 15.29 3.23
C CYS A 70 1.86 15.66 3.92
N THR A 71 1.74 15.38 5.21
CA THR A 71 0.53 15.69 5.99
C THR A 71 0.34 17.20 6.13
N GLN A 72 1.40 17.96 6.41
CA GLN A 72 1.36 19.42 6.47
C GLN A 72 0.93 20.03 5.14
N GLN A 73 1.44 19.51 4.01
CA GLN A 73 1.03 19.96 2.68
C GLN A 73 -0.44 19.68 2.39
N MET A 74 -0.95 18.50 2.78
CA MET A 74 -2.37 18.18 2.68
C MET A 74 -3.24 19.14 3.52
N LEU A 75 -2.83 19.43 4.77
CA LEU A 75 -3.55 20.36 5.65
C LEU A 75 -3.55 21.78 5.09
N GLN A 76 -2.44 22.25 4.54
CA GLN A 76 -2.37 23.55 3.87
C GLN A 76 -3.32 23.60 2.66
N SER A 77 -3.38 22.54 1.85
CA SER A 77 -4.33 22.44 0.74
C SER A 77 -5.79 22.51 1.22
N LEU A 78 -6.12 21.88 2.35
CA LEU A 78 -7.45 21.95 2.94
C LEU A 78 -7.76 23.37 3.42
N GLN A 79 -6.84 23.99 4.15
CA GLN A 79 -7.01 25.35 4.64
C GLN A 79 -7.23 26.35 3.50
N ASN A 80 -6.42 26.29 2.45
CA ASN A 80 -6.57 27.14 1.27
C ASN A 80 -7.95 26.96 0.62
N ALA A 81 -8.45 25.73 0.54
CA ALA A 81 -9.76 25.47 -0.03
C ALA A 81 -10.91 26.04 0.84
N VAL A 82 -10.78 25.98 2.17
CA VAL A 82 -11.71 26.64 3.10
C VAL A 82 -11.70 28.15 2.90
N GLU A 83 -10.52 28.76 2.79
CA GLU A 83 -10.36 30.21 2.55
C GLU A 83 -10.97 30.64 1.21
N LEU A 84 -10.98 29.76 0.20
CA LEU A 84 -11.65 29.96 -1.09
C LEU A 84 -13.18 29.72 -1.03
N GLY A 85 -13.73 29.44 0.16
CA GLY A 85 -15.17 29.28 0.38
C GLY A 85 -15.69 27.85 0.22
N ARG A 86 -14.82 26.84 0.07
CA ARG A 86 -15.25 25.44 0.04
C ARG A 86 -15.64 24.99 1.45
N THR A 87 -16.86 24.50 1.60
CA THR A 87 -17.42 24.04 2.89
C THR A 87 -17.54 22.51 2.99
N GLU A 88 -17.43 21.79 1.86
CA GLU A 88 -17.59 20.34 1.80
C GLU A 88 -16.35 19.67 1.19
N PHE A 89 -15.92 18.57 1.82
CA PHE A 89 -14.70 17.86 1.48
C PHE A 89 -14.97 16.36 1.44
N GLU A 90 -14.50 15.71 0.36
CA GLU A 90 -14.44 14.25 0.30
C GLU A 90 -13.08 13.82 0.90
N ILE A 91 -13.10 13.28 2.12
CA ILE A 91 -11.88 12.99 2.88
C ILE A 91 -11.14 11.75 2.34
N GLY A 92 -11.85 10.81 1.70
CA GLY A 92 -11.26 9.61 1.13
C GLY A 92 -10.19 9.90 0.07
N GLU A 93 -10.39 10.91 -0.77
CA GLU A 93 -9.52 11.38 -1.83
C GLU A 93 -8.29 12.05 -1.23
N TYR A 94 -8.46 12.89 -0.20
CA TYR A 94 -7.34 13.48 0.54
C TYR A 94 -6.48 12.39 1.19
N MET A 95 -7.09 11.39 1.83
CA MET A 95 -6.37 10.28 2.45
C MET A 95 -5.68 9.39 1.42
N THR A 96 -6.33 9.13 0.29
CA THR A 96 -5.74 8.36 -0.82
C THR A 96 -4.54 9.08 -1.40
N ARG A 97 -4.64 10.40 -1.65
CA ARG A 97 -3.53 11.21 -2.14
C ARG A 97 -2.41 11.32 -1.11
N LEU A 98 -2.73 11.55 0.16
CA LEU A 98 -1.74 11.63 1.23
C LEU A 98 -0.94 10.34 1.34
N THR A 99 -1.61 9.19 1.38
CA THR A 99 -0.93 7.90 1.50
C THR A 99 -0.08 7.59 0.27
N ALA A 100 -0.55 7.95 -0.93
CA ALA A 100 0.22 7.84 -2.18
C ALA A 100 1.46 8.74 -2.19
N ASP A 101 1.35 9.98 -1.70
CA ASP A 101 2.48 10.91 -1.58
C ASP A 101 3.51 10.41 -0.57
N ILE A 102 3.06 9.92 0.59
CA ILE A 102 3.93 9.37 1.63
C ILE A 102 4.74 8.21 1.07
N ILE A 103 4.08 7.17 0.55
CA ILE A 103 4.79 5.98 0.06
C ILE A 103 5.68 6.32 -1.14
N SER A 104 5.29 7.27 -1.99
CA SER A 104 6.11 7.74 -3.11
C SER A 104 7.39 8.41 -2.60
N ARG A 105 7.31 9.23 -1.56
CA ARG A 105 8.50 9.88 -0.98
C ARG A 105 9.37 8.93 -0.18
N THR A 106 8.79 8.01 0.56
CA THR A 106 9.56 7.11 1.42
C THR A 106 10.28 6.02 0.63
N GLU A 107 9.64 5.45 -0.39
CA GLU A 107 10.21 4.33 -1.14
C GLU A 107 10.93 4.75 -2.43
N PHE A 108 10.59 5.90 -3.00
CA PHE A 108 11.18 6.38 -4.27
C PHE A 108 11.99 7.67 -4.14
N ASP A 109 12.01 8.31 -2.97
CA ASP A 109 12.87 9.47 -2.60
C ASP A 109 12.99 10.52 -3.74
N SER A 110 14.20 10.76 -4.28
CA SER A 110 14.47 11.69 -5.40
C SER A 110 13.64 11.44 -6.68
N SER A 111 12.98 10.29 -6.77
CA SER A 111 12.12 9.88 -7.87
C SER A 111 10.63 9.83 -7.49
N TYR A 112 10.20 10.51 -6.43
CA TYR A 112 8.80 10.47 -5.96
C TYR A 112 7.77 10.88 -7.02
N GLU A 113 8.11 11.76 -7.97
CA GLU A 113 7.24 12.08 -9.12
C GLU A 113 6.99 10.86 -10.00
N LYS A 114 8.02 10.03 -10.21
CA LYS A 114 7.83 8.72 -10.87
C LYS A 114 7.06 7.76 -9.96
N GLY A 115 7.25 7.84 -8.64
CA GLY A 115 6.43 7.10 -7.66
C GLY A 115 4.93 7.37 -7.85
N LYS A 116 4.54 8.64 -7.91
CA LYS A 116 3.15 9.06 -8.19
C LYS A 116 2.66 8.54 -9.54
N GLN A 117 3.48 8.59 -10.58
CA GLN A 117 3.15 8.02 -11.89
C GLN A 117 2.95 6.49 -11.81
N ILE A 118 3.80 5.76 -11.07
CA ILE A 118 3.66 4.32 -10.85
C ILE A 118 2.32 4.03 -10.15
N PHE A 119 1.97 4.76 -9.10
CA PHE A 119 0.69 4.57 -8.41
C PHE A 119 -0.50 4.82 -9.34
N HIS A 120 -0.45 5.89 -10.14
CA HIS A 120 -1.50 6.16 -11.12
C HIS A 120 -1.65 5.00 -12.12
N LEU A 121 -0.53 4.52 -12.69
CA LEU A 121 -0.53 3.40 -13.63
C LEU A 121 -1.01 2.10 -12.98
N LEU A 122 -0.67 1.84 -11.73
CA LEU A 122 -1.18 0.68 -10.98
C LEU A 122 -2.70 0.75 -10.78
N THR A 123 -3.25 1.92 -10.46
CA THR A 123 -4.71 2.12 -10.36
C THR A 123 -5.41 1.87 -11.69
N VAL A 124 -4.85 2.38 -12.80
CA VAL A 124 -5.37 2.14 -14.14
C VAL A 124 -5.32 0.65 -14.47
N LEU A 125 -4.18 -0.01 -14.23
CA LEU A 125 -4.03 -1.45 -14.45
C LEU A 125 -5.04 -2.26 -13.64
N GLN A 126 -5.25 -1.92 -12.37
CA GLN A 126 -6.23 -2.57 -11.51
C GLN A 126 -7.64 -2.49 -12.11
N HIS A 127 -8.04 -1.32 -12.59
CA HIS A 127 -9.36 -1.12 -13.20
C HIS A 127 -9.53 -1.94 -14.47
N LEU A 128 -8.52 -1.92 -15.36
CA LEU A 128 -8.55 -2.70 -16.60
C LEU A 128 -8.60 -4.21 -16.33
N CYS A 129 -7.82 -4.71 -15.37
CA CYS A 129 -7.86 -6.12 -14.99
C CYS A 129 -9.21 -6.54 -14.40
N ALA A 130 -9.86 -5.66 -13.63
CA ALA A 130 -11.19 -5.93 -13.07
C ALA A 130 -12.29 -6.00 -14.14
N GLN A 131 -12.15 -5.25 -15.24
CA GLN A 131 -13.09 -5.29 -16.37
C GLN A 131 -12.88 -6.50 -17.30
N ALA A 132 -11.66 -7.05 -17.33
CA ALA A 132 -11.29 -8.17 -18.18
C ALA A 132 -11.52 -9.55 -17.53
N SER A 133 -11.93 -9.59 -16.26
CA SER A 133 -12.14 -10.81 -15.45
C SER A 133 -13.60 -11.22 -15.38
#